data_AF-A0A531M5L5-F1
#
_entry.id   AF-A0A531M5L5-F1
#
_cell.length_a   1.000
_cell.length_b   1.000
_cell.length_c   1.000
_cell.angle_alpha   90.00
_cell.angle_beta   90.00
_cell.angle_gamma   90.00
#
_symmetry.space_group_name_H-M   'P 1'
#
loop_
_entity.id
_entity.type
_entity.pdbx_description
1 polymer ?
#
loop_
_entity_poly.entity_id
_entity_poly.type
_entity_poly.pdbx_seq_one_letter_code
_entity_poly.pdbx_strand_id
1 'polypeptide(L)'
;MTLNERAAKLTGLATRLHLQDGALLAGRLLLSLIFLHEGATLATHFEGAAKAMAALGVGLPLFIATVALQLGAGLSVATGLLARLGGIGLGLFCLATAMLFHTNFASQNEL
;
A
#
# COMPACT_ATOMS: atom_id res chain seq x y z
N MET A 1 4.12 37.14 -28.90
CA MET A 1 3.57 36.69 -27.62
C MET A 1 3.87 37.75 -26.56
N THR A 2 2.83 38.33 -25.96
CA THR A 2 2.95 39.46 -25.01
C THR A 2 3.38 38.97 -23.62
N LEU A 3 3.86 39.89 -22.77
CA LEU A 3 4.22 39.57 -21.38
C LEU A 3 3.03 38.98 -20.59
N ASN A 4 1.82 39.46 -20.86
CA ASN A 4 0.60 38.98 -20.23
C ASN A 4 0.26 37.53 -20.63
N GLU A 5 0.46 37.18 -21.90
CA GLU A 5 0.29 35.80 -22.37
C GLU A 5 1.31 34.85 -21.74
N ARG A 6 2.54 35.33 -21.47
CA ARG A 6 3.56 34.54 -20.77
C ARG A 6 3.18 34.32 -19.31
N ALA A 7 2.75 35.36 -18.61
CA ALA A 7 2.28 35.27 -17.23
C ALA A 7 1.11 34.30 -17.09
N ALA A 8 0.08 34.41 -17.95
CA ALA A 8 -1.08 33.53 -17.93
C ALA A 8 -0.72 32.05 -18.16
N LYS A 9 0.20 31.77 -19.10
CA LYS A 9 0.70 30.39 -19.33
C LYS A 9 1.46 29.84 -18.12
N LEU A 10 2.31 30.65 -17.48
CA LEU A 10 3.08 30.24 -16.30
C LEU A 10 2.16 29.92 -15.12
N THR A 11 1.16 30.76 -14.86
CA THR A 11 0.15 30.49 -13.82
C THR A 11 -0.61 29.20 -14.11
N GLY A 12 -1.06 29.01 -15.37
CA GLY A 12 -1.75 27.78 -15.77
C GLY A 12 -0.89 26.51 -15.63
N LEU A 13 0.41 26.59 -15.91
CA LEU A 13 1.35 25.48 -15.73
C LEU A 13 1.55 25.17 -14.24
N ALA A 14 1.73 26.20 -13.40
CA ALA A 14 1.89 26.04 -11.96
C ALA A 14 0.66 25.40 -11.31
N THR A 15 -0.55 25.85 -11.68
CA THR A 15 -1.80 25.24 -11.19
C THR A 15 -1.90 23.76 -11.58
N ARG A 16 -1.54 23.39 -12.81
CA ARG A 16 -1.55 21.98 -13.24
C ARG A 16 -0.54 21.14 -12.47
N LEU A 17 0.66 21.67 -12.23
CA LEU A 17 1.70 20.99 -11.45
C LEU A 17 1.23 20.73 -10.01
N HIS A 18 0.66 21.74 -9.35
CA HIS A 18 0.14 21.59 -7.99
C HIS A 18 -1.00 20.57 -7.90
N LEU A 19 -1.91 20.55 -8.88
CA LEU A 19 -2.97 19.54 -8.94
C LEU A 19 -2.40 18.12 -9.12
N GLN A 20 -1.39 17.98 -9.98
CA GLN A 20 -0.71 16.71 -10.22
C GLN A 20 0.00 16.23 -8.96
N ASP A 21 0.76 17.09 -8.29
CA ASP A 21 1.48 16.74 -7.05
C ASP A 21 0.50 16.35 -5.93
N GLY A 22 -0.61 17.08 -5.80
CA GLY A 22 -1.68 16.74 -4.87
C GLY A 22 -2.31 15.38 -5.17
N ALA A 23 -2.61 15.09 -6.44
CA ALA A 23 -3.15 13.80 -6.85
C ALA A 23 -2.17 12.64 -6.59
N LEU A 24 -0.88 12.83 -6.87
CA LEU A 24 0.17 11.84 -6.60
C LEU A 24 0.34 11.58 -5.10
N LEU A 25 0.29 12.64 -4.28
CA LEU A 25 0.33 12.51 -2.82
C LEU A 25 -0.87 11.74 -2.31
N ALA A 26 -2.08 12.07 -2.76
CA ALA A 26 -3.31 11.38 -2.38
C ALA A 26 -3.25 9.89 -2.77
N GLY A 27 -2.84 9.58 -4.01
CA GLY A 27 -2.68 8.21 -4.47
C GLY A 27 -1.70 7.41 -3.61
N ARG A 28 -0.55 8.00 -3.24
CA ARG A 28 0.44 7.37 -2.37
C ARG A 28 -0.13 7.06 -0.98
N LEU A 29 -0.87 7.99 -0.39
CA LEU A 29 -1.47 7.82 0.92
C LEU A 29 -2.60 6.78 0.88
N LEU A 30 -3.46 6.80 -0.12
CA LEU A 30 -4.55 5.83 -0.28
C LEU A 30 -4.01 4.40 -0.48
N LEU A 31 -2.98 4.24 -1.31
CA LEU A 31 -2.32 2.94 -1.52
C LEU A 31 -1.70 2.43 -0.21
N SER A 32 -0.99 3.28 0.52
CA SER A 32 -0.37 2.92 1.80
C SER A 32 -1.41 2.60 2.89
N LEU A 33 -2.52 3.35 2.91
CA LEU A 33 -3.55 3.23 3.94
C LEU A 33 -4.15 1.83 4.02
N ILE A 34 -4.34 1.15 2.87
CA ILE A 34 -4.87 -0.21 2.83
C ILE A 34 -3.98 -1.15 3.66
N PHE A 35 -2.67 -1.10 3.46
CA PHE A 35 -1.72 -1.96 4.20
C PHE A 35 -1.57 -1.56 5.67
N LEU A 36 -1.58 -0.26 5.97
CA LEU A 36 -1.51 0.22 7.35
C LEU A 36 -2.76 -0.20 8.15
N HIS A 37 -3.94 -0.10 7.53
CA HIS A 37 -5.20 -0.53 8.12
C HIS A 37 -5.23 -2.03 8.40
N GLU A 38 -4.88 -2.85 7.41
CA GLU A 38 -4.86 -4.31 7.58
C GLU A 38 -3.78 -4.76 8.56
N GLY A 39 -2.57 -4.19 8.46
CA GLY A 39 -1.49 -4.44 9.42
C GLY A 39 -1.90 -4.10 10.86
N ALA A 40 -2.60 -2.98 11.08
CA ALA A 40 -3.11 -2.60 12.40
C ALA A 40 -4.24 -3.54 12.87
N THR A 41 -5.11 -3.97 11.96
CA THR A 41 -6.19 -4.92 12.26
C THR A 41 -5.61 -6.27 12.70
N LEU A 42 -4.60 -6.78 11.99
CA LEU A 42 -3.90 -8.03 12.34
C LEU A 42 -3.14 -7.90 13.66
N ALA A 43 -2.54 -6.73 13.94
CA ALA A 43 -1.86 -6.47 15.19
C ALA A 43 -2.82 -6.41 16.38
N THR A 44 -4.01 -5.82 16.21
CA THR A 44 -5.02 -5.69 17.27
C THR A 44 -5.80 -7.00 17.51
N HIS A 45 -6.04 -7.79 16.46
CA HIS A 45 -6.72 -9.09 16.52
C HIS A 45 -5.73 -10.27 16.41
N PHE A 46 -4.58 -10.13 17.08
CA PHE A 46 -3.41 -10.98 16.87
C PHE A 46 -3.68 -12.48 17.04
N GLU A 47 -4.29 -12.89 18.15
CA GLU A 47 -4.50 -14.31 18.46
C GLU A 47 -5.43 -14.99 17.45
N GLY A 48 -6.55 -14.33 17.12
CA GLY A 48 -7.50 -14.83 16.14
C GLY A 48 -6.89 -14.94 14.74
N ALA A 49 -6.16 -13.90 14.32
CA ALA A 49 -5.47 -13.87 13.03
C ALA A 49 -4.35 -14.93 12.95
N ALA A 50 -3.53 -15.06 14.00
CA ALA A 50 -2.47 -16.07 14.06
C ALA A 50 -3.04 -17.49 13.98
N LYS A 51 -4.16 -17.76 14.67
CA LYS A 51 -4.85 -19.05 14.62
C LYS A 51 -5.42 -19.34 13.23
N ALA A 52 -6.04 -18.36 12.58
CA ALA A 52 -6.56 -18.50 11.22
C ALA A 52 -5.43 -18.77 10.21
N MET A 53 -4.32 -18.04 10.31
CA MET A 53 -3.13 -18.23 9.48
C MET A 53 -2.48 -19.60 9.69
N ALA A 54 -2.41 -20.07 10.95
CA ALA A 54 -1.88 -21.40 11.26
C ALA A 54 -2.72 -22.53 10.63
N ALA A 55 -4.05 -22.38 10.57
CA ALA A 55 -4.92 -23.33 9.89
C ALA A 55 -4.66 -23.42 8.37
N LEU A 56 -4.05 -22.38 7.80
CA LEU A 56 -3.64 -22.29 6.39
C LEU A 56 -2.15 -22.61 6.19
N GLY A 57 -1.47 -23.15 7.22
CA GLY A 57 -0.07 -23.54 7.16
C GLY A 57 0.94 -22.41 7.35
N VAL A 58 0.49 -21.19 7.67
CA VAL A 58 1.36 -20.05 7.94
C VAL A 58 1.75 -20.02 9.42
N GLY A 59 3.03 -20.30 9.69
CA GLY A 59 3.57 -20.30 11.05
C GLY A 59 3.64 -18.89 11.68
N LEU A 60 3.68 -18.86 13.02
CA LEU A 60 3.72 -17.62 13.81
C LEU A 60 4.85 -16.65 13.41
N PRO A 61 6.09 -17.08 13.12
CA PRO A 61 7.14 -16.14 12.70
C PRO A 61 6.83 -15.42 11.39
N LEU A 62 6.23 -16.13 10.42
CA LEU A 62 5.86 -15.57 9.13
C LEU A 62 4.65 -14.63 9.25
N PHE A 63 3.71 -14.95 10.15
CA PHE A 63 2.61 -14.06 10.50
C PHE A 63 3.11 -12.74 11.12
N ILE A 64 4.03 -12.80 12.09
CA ILE A 64 4.63 -11.61 12.69
C ILE A 64 5.37 -10.79 11.62
N ALA A 65 6.14 -11.45 10.75
CA ALA A 65 6.82 -10.78 9.64
C ALA A 65 5.83 -10.09 8.69
N THR A 66 4.66 -10.70 8.44
CA THR A 66 3.58 -10.12 7.62
C THR A 66 3.01 -8.85 8.25
N VAL A 67 2.76 -8.85 9.56
CA VAL A 67 2.27 -7.66 10.28
C VAL A 67 3.33 -6.55 10.25
N ALA A 68 4.59 -6.90 10.56
CA ALA A 68 5.70 -5.94 10.55
C ALA A 68 5.94 -5.35 9.16
N LEU A 69 5.87 -6.17 8.11
CA LEU A 69 6.02 -5.73 6.72
C LEU A 69 4.91 -4.76 6.33
N GLN A 70 3.64 -5.08 6.58
CA GLN A 70 2.52 -4.21 6.22
C GLN A 70 2.61 -2.84 6.91
N LEU A 71 2.91 -2.82 8.21
CA LEU A 71 3.05 -1.58 8.97
C LEU A 71 4.29 -0.78 8.56
N GLY A 72 5.45 -1.43 8.50
CA GLY A 72 6.72 -0.78 8.18
C GLY A 72 6.79 -0.29 6.74
N ALA A 73 6.46 -1.15 5.77
CA ALA A 73 6.48 -0.81 4.36
C ALA A 73 5.33 0.14 4.00
N GLY A 74 4.15 -0.01 4.62
CA GLY A 74 3.05 0.95 4.52
C GLY A 74 3.50 2.35 4.93
N LEU A 75 4.12 2.48 6.11
CA LEU A 75 4.60 3.78 6.61
C LEU A 75 5.73 4.36 5.75
N SER A 76 6.63 3.50 5.25
CA SER A 76 7.67 3.85 4.30
C SER A 76 7.09 4.48 3.03
N VAL A 77 6.03 3.89 2.46
CA VAL A 77 5.35 4.43 1.27
C VAL A 77 4.62 5.74 1.60
N ALA A 78 3.87 5.82 2.71
CA ALA A 78 3.13 7.03 3.08
C ALA A 78 4.05 8.25 3.23
N THR A 79 5.09 8.10 4.05
CA THR A 79 6.04 9.16 4.38
C THR A 79 6.99 9.51 3.23
N GLY A 80 7.19 8.59 2.29
CA GLY A 80 8.18 8.74 1.22
C GLY A 80 9.57 8.23 1.60
N LEU A 81 9.81 7.90 2.87
CA LEU A 81 11.09 7.38 3.34
C LEU A 81 11.27 5.93 2.89
N LEU A 82 12.30 5.65 2.07
CA LEU A 82 12.54 4.33 1.49
C LEU A 82 11.36 3.79 0.66
N ALA A 83 10.50 4.67 0.13
CA ALA A 83 9.25 4.27 -0.53
C ALA A 83 9.42 3.27 -1.70
N ARG A 84 10.58 3.25 -2.37
CA ARG A 84 10.90 2.22 -3.37
C ARG A 84 11.01 0.83 -2.77
N LEU A 85 11.73 0.70 -1.66
CA LEU A 85 11.88 -0.57 -0.94
C LEU A 85 10.55 -0.98 -0.30
N GLY A 86 9.84 -0.02 0.30
CA GLY A 86 8.50 -0.26 0.83
C GLY A 86 7.53 -0.75 -0.25
N GLY A 87 7.50 -0.09 -1.42
CA GLY A 87 6.67 -0.49 -2.54
C GLY A 87 7.01 -1.88 -3.11
N ILE A 88 8.30 -2.21 -3.25
CA ILE A 88 8.74 -3.56 -3.65
C ILE A 88 8.28 -4.60 -2.62
N GLY A 89 8.48 -4.32 -1.32
CA GLY A 89 8.07 -5.22 -0.25
C GLY A 89 6.56 -5.49 -0.24
N LEU A 90 5.74 -4.45 -0.35
CA LEU A 90 4.28 -4.59 -0.44
C LEU A 90 3.85 -5.28 -1.73
N GLY A 91 4.52 -5.01 -2.86
CA GLY A 91 4.26 -5.71 -4.13
C GLY A 91 4.53 -7.21 -4.04
N LEU A 92 5.68 -7.61 -3.48
CA LEU A 92 6.00 -9.01 -3.25
C LEU A 92 5.04 -9.67 -2.26
N PHE A 93 4.62 -8.94 -1.23
CA PHE A 93 3.60 -9.39 -0.30
C PHE A 93 2.27 -9.71 -1.00
N CYS A 94 1.78 -8.81 -1.86
CA CYS A 94 0.57 -9.05 -2.64
C CYS A 94 0.67 -10.30 -3.53
N LEU A 95 1.83 -10.51 -4.17
CA LEU A 95 2.05 -11.73 -4.97
C LEU A 95 2.04 -12.99 -4.09
N ALA A 96 2.70 -12.93 -2.94
CA ALA A 96 2.75 -14.05 -2.00
C ALA A 96 1.35 -14.40 -1.47
N THR A 97 0.55 -13.40 -1.07
CA THR A 97 -0.81 -13.65 -0.57
C THR A 97 -1.74 -14.16 -1.66
N ALA A 98 -1.63 -13.65 -2.88
CA ALA A 98 -2.38 -14.18 -4.02
C ALA A 98 -2.06 -15.67 -4.26
N MET A 99 -0.77 -16.04 -4.23
CA MET A 99 -0.34 -17.43 -4.44
C MET A 99 -0.71 -18.38 -3.29
N LEU A 100 -0.94 -17.88 -2.07
CA LEU A 100 -1.25 -18.68 -0.90
C LEU A 100 -2.75 -18.78 -0.61
N PHE A 101 -3.50 -17.70 -0.85
CA PHE A 101 -4.90 -17.57 -0.41
C PHE A 101 -5.90 -17.44 -1.55
N HIS A 102 -5.44 -17.29 -2.80
CA HIS A 102 -6.30 -17.15 -3.98
C HIS A 102 -5.95 -18.21 -5.04
N THR A 103 -6.01 -19.49 -4.65
CA THR A 103 -5.64 -20.61 -5.53
C THR A 103 -6.83 -21.43 -6.01
N ASN A 104 -7.97 -21.34 -5.29
CA ASN A 104 -9.20 -21.98 -5.71
C ASN A 104 -10.05 -21.03 -6.55
N PHE A 105 -9.77 -20.97 -7.85
CA PHE A 105 -10.51 -20.12 -8.81
C PHE A 105 -12.00 -20.47 -8.97
N ALA A 106 -12.47 -21.59 -8.42
CA ALA A 106 -13.89 -21.93 -8.38
C ALA A 106 -14.62 -21.30 -7.17
N SER A 107 -13.89 -20.82 -6.17
CA SER A 107 -14.44 -20.14 -5.00
C SER A 107 -14.50 -18.63 -5.25
N GLN A 108 -15.70 -18.06 -5.29
CA GLN A 108 -15.88 -16.61 -5.43
C GLN A 108 -15.24 -15.83 -4.27
N ASN A 109 -15.08 -16.46 -3.10
CA ASN A 109 -14.40 -15.85 -1.96
C ASN A 109 -12.87 -15.78 -2.13
N GLU A 110 -12.33 -16.42 -3.17
CA GLU A 110 -10.91 -16.42 -3.53
C GLU A 110 -10.63 -15.78 -4.91
N LEU A 111 -11.63 -15.20 -5.57
CA LEU A 111 -11.45 -14.41 -6.81
C LEU A 111 -10.98 -12.99 -6.52
#